data_AF-A0AAU8PFR9-F1
#
_entry.id   AF-A0AAU8PFR9-F1
#
_cell.length_a   1.000
_cell.length_b   1.000
_cell.length_c   1.000
_cell.angle_alpha   90.00
_cell.angle_beta   90.00
_cell.angle_gamma   90.00
#
_symmetry.space_group_name_H-M   'P 1'
#
loop_
_entity.id
_entity.type
_entity.pdbx_description
1 polymer ?
#
loop_
_entity_poly.entity_id
_entity_poly.type
_entity_poly.pdbx_seq_one_letter_code
_entity_poly.pdbx_strand_id
1 'polypeptide(L)'
;MAMKTDRICPGCAGLEACVMPTAGWQVFFDEAAADMYRRPSFRWRQCRYRKDAQQKEQEKVMLAPRFQQRSFATFQVTPENKEALEKCRRYADSLSLSTTQGLMLIGPPGTGKTHLAAAIARAALEKRVPAAFVVVPNLLDELRRAVKSDENDVEYMLSALRNAGPNIVACKQA
;
A
#
# COMPACT_ATOMS: atom_id res chain seq x y z
N MET A 1 1.82 17.31 -28.71
CA MET A 1 2.00 17.08 -27.26
C MET A 1 3.19 16.17 -26.95
N ALA A 2 3.43 15.08 -27.69
CA ALA A 2 4.59 14.19 -27.48
C ALA A 2 5.96 14.92 -27.48
N MET A 3 6.17 15.88 -28.39
CA MET A 3 7.41 16.68 -28.43
C MET A 3 7.72 17.47 -27.14
N LYS A 4 6.70 17.77 -26.32
CA LYS A 4 6.93 18.44 -25.02
C LYS A 4 7.50 17.45 -24.00
N THR A 5 7.06 16.20 -24.02
CA THR A 5 7.56 15.15 -23.12
C THR A 5 9.05 14.92 -23.32
N ASP A 6 9.50 14.76 -24.57
CA ASP A 6 10.92 14.49 -24.88
C ASP A 6 11.84 15.65 -24.53
N ARG A 7 11.32 16.89 -24.57
CA ARG A 7 12.08 18.11 -24.21
C ARG A 7 12.09 18.41 -22.71
N ILE A 8 10.96 18.20 -22.03
CA ILE A 8 10.75 18.69 -20.66
C ILE A 8 11.11 17.61 -19.63
N CYS A 9 10.78 16.34 -19.89
CA CYS A 9 10.93 15.30 -18.88
C CYS A 9 12.38 14.94 -18.52
N PRO A 10 13.40 15.02 -19.41
CA PRO A 10 14.78 14.74 -19.04
C PRO A 10 15.34 15.67 -17.94
N GLY A 11 14.93 16.94 -17.95
CA GLY A 11 15.33 17.95 -16.96
C GLY A 11 14.34 18.16 -15.81
N CYS A 12 13.36 17.27 -15.66
CA CYS A 12 12.30 17.43 -14.66
C CYS A 12 12.84 17.29 -13.23
N ALA A 13 12.45 18.21 -12.34
CA ALA A 13 12.88 18.26 -10.94
C ALA A 13 11.97 17.51 -9.95
N GLY A 14 10.83 16.97 -10.40
CA GLY A 14 9.89 16.25 -9.53
C GLY A 14 8.42 16.49 -9.90
N LEU A 15 7.50 15.90 -9.12
CA LEU A 15 6.06 16.07 -9.32
C LEU A 15 5.59 17.51 -9.01
N GLU A 16 6.12 18.14 -7.97
CA GLU A 16 5.71 19.49 -7.53
C GLU A 16 6.09 20.59 -8.54
N ALA A 17 7.21 20.41 -9.24
CA ALA A 17 7.68 21.32 -10.29
C ALA A 17 7.28 20.84 -11.71
N CYS A 18 6.35 19.89 -11.83
CA CYS A 18 6.00 19.28 -13.11
C CYS A 18 5.15 20.23 -13.96
N VAL A 19 5.70 20.68 -15.09
CA VAL A 19 5.01 21.59 -16.04
C VAL A 19 4.24 20.87 -17.16
N MET A 20 4.10 19.54 -17.07
CA MET A 20 3.28 18.78 -18.02
C MET A 20 1.79 19.08 -17.77
N PRO A 21 0.95 19.16 -18.83
CA PRO A 21 -0.49 19.42 -18.69
C PRO A 21 -1.21 18.42 -17.77
N THR A 22 -0.74 17.18 -17.75
CA THR A 22 -1.16 16.15 -16.80
C THR A 22 0.07 15.74 -15.98
N ALA A 23 0.23 16.35 -14.80
CA ALA A 23 1.40 16.17 -13.96
C ALA A 23 1.69 14.68 -13.69
N GLY A 24 2.95 14.30 -13.84
CA GLY A 24 3.41 12.93 -13.65
C GLY A 24 3.10 11.96 -14.80
N TRP A 25 2.56 12.43 -15.92
CA TRP A 25 2.36 11.63 -17.14
C TRP A 25 3.21 12.13 -18.31
N GLN A 26 3.60 11.18 -19.14
CA GLN A 26 4.37 11.34 -20.36
C GLN A 26 3.54 10.86 -21.54
N VAL A 27 3.59 11.59 -22.65
CA VAL A 27 2.88 11.25 -23.89
C VAL A 27 3.92 10.90 -24.94
N PHE A 28 3.78 9.74 -25.57
CA PHE A 28 4.67 9.30 -26.64
C PHE A 28 3.83 9.02 -27.89
N PHE A 29 4.45 9.20 -29.06
CA PHE A 29 3.85 8.77 -30.31
C PHE A 29 3.90 7.24 -30.38
N ASP A 30 2.79 6.62 -30.72
CA ASP A 30 2.68 5.16 -30.85
C ASP A 30 2.65 4.82 -32.34
N GLU A 31 3.82 4.54 -32.91
CA GLU A 31 3.98 4.24 -34.34
C GLU A 31 3.14 3.04 -34.76
N ALA A 32 3.16 1.96 -33.97
CA ALA A 32 2.41 0.75 -34.27
C ALA A 32 0.89 1.00 -34.31
N ALA A 33 0.36 1.75 -33.33
CA ALA A 33 -1.05 2.12 -33.34
C ALA A 33 -1.35 3.12 -34.48
N ALA A 34 -0.43 4.04 -34.78
CA ALA A 34 -0.63 5.00 -35.86
C ALA A 34 -0.73 4.32 -37.23
N ASP A 35 0.10 3.30 -37.47
CA ASP A 35 0.07 2.48 -38.68
C ASP A 35 -1.21 1.63 -38.74
N MET A 36 -1.58 0.98 -37.63
CA MET A 36 -2.77 0.14 -37.53
C MET A 36 -4.06 0.92 -37.83
N TYR A 37 -4.21 2.10 -37.23
CA TYR A 37 -5.43 2.91 -37.35
C TYR A 37 -5.34 3.98 -38.44
N ARG A 38 -4.20 4.07 -39.14
CA ARG A 38 -3.88 5.10 -40.14
C ARG A 38 -4.18 6.53 -39.67
N ARG A 39 -3.99 6.81 -38.38
CA ARG A 39 -4.23 8.12 -37.76
C ARG A 39 -3.22 8.33 -36.65
N PRO A 40 -2.75 9.58 -36.43
CA PRO A 40 -1.80 9.86 -35.36
C PRO A 40 -2.29 9.34 -34.01
N SER A 41 -1.55 8.40 -33.44
CA SER A 41 -1.90 7.73 -32.19
C SER A 41 -0.86 8.01 -31.12
N PHE A 42 -1.33 8.19 -29.88
CA PHE A 42 -0.49 8.57 -28.76
C PHE A 42 -0.76 7.67 -27.58
N ARG A 43 0.30 7.31 -26.86
CA ARG A 43 0.21 6.50 -25.65
C ARG A 43 0.68 7.30 -24.44
N TRP A 44 -0.03 7.08 -23.34
CA TRP A 44 0.29 7.68 -22.05
C TRP A 44 1.08 6.69 -21.21
N ARG A 45 2.11 7.19 -20.53
CA ARG A 45 2.90 6.44 -19.56
C ARG A 45 3.19 7.30 -18.34
N GLN A 46 3.18 6.71 -17.16
CA GLN A 46 3.58 7.40 -15.93
C GLN A 46 5.08 7.70 -15.93
N CYS A 47 5.46 8.92 -15.53
CA CYS A 47 6.85 9.32 -15.39
C CYS A 47 7.51 8.68 -14.16
N ARG A 48 8.85 8.71 -14.09
CA ARG A 48 9.61 8.13 -12.96
C ARG A 48 9.12 8.62 -11.60
N TYR A 49 8.93 9.94 -11.44
CA TYR A 49 8.54 10.52 -10.15
C TYR A 49 7.14 10.11 -9.71
N ARG A 50 6.21 9.92 -10.65
CA ARG A 50 4.87 9.41 -10.34
C ARG A 50 4.90 7.95 -9.92
N LYS A 51 5.73 7.14 -10.59
CA LYS A 51 5.95 5.75 -10.20
C LYS A 51 6.60 5.66 -8.82
N ASP A 52 7.64 6.45 -8.58
CA ASP A 52 8.36 6.48 -7.29
C ASP A 52 7.46 7.00 -6.16
N ALA A 53 6.62 8.01 -6.41
CA ALA A 53 5.67 8.52 -5.42
C ALA A 53 4.57 7.50 -5.13
N GLN A 54 4.01 6.83 -6.14
CA GLN A 54 3.06 5.74 -5.93
C GLN A 54 3.69 4.57 -5.18
N GLN A 55 4.95 4.25 -5.47
CA GLN A 55 5.69 3.21 -4.76
C GLN A 55 5.94 3.60 -3.30
N LYS A 56 6.36 4.84 -3.03
CA LYS A 56 6.51 5.37 -1.66
C LYS A 56 5.18 5.44 -0.90
N GLU A 57 4.09 5.73 -1.59
CA GLU A 57 2.74 5.76 -1.02
C GLU A 57 2.24 4.35 -0.71
N GLN A 58 2.56 3.38 -1.56
CA GLN A 58 2.34 1.95 -1.32
C GLN A 58 3.25 1.38 -0.21
N GLU A 59 4.41 2.00 0.03
CA GLU A 59 5.32 1.72 1.15
C GLU A 59 4.89 2.41 2.46
N LYS A 60 3.78 3.18 2.49
CA LYS A 60 3.23 3.65 3.76
C LYS A 60 2.41 2.54 4.41
N VAL A 61 2.98 1.87 5.41
CA VAL A 61 2.11 1.17 6.36
C VAL A 61 1.39 2.21 7.20
N MET A 62 0.07 2.15 7.18
CA MET A 62 -0.77 2.81 8.17
C MET A 62 -0.64 2.11 9.54
N LEU A 63 0.54 2.14 10.15
CA LEU A 63 0.77 1.67 11.52
C LEU A 63 0.60 2.89 12.42
N ALA A 64 -0.40 2.85 13.31
CA ALA A 64 -0.51 3.85 14.36
C ALA A 64 0.84 3.98 15.10
N PRO A 65 1.30 5.19 15.47
CA PRO A 65 2.63 5.42 16.04
C PRO A 65 3.02 4.45 17.16
N ARG A 66 2.05 4.09 18.02
CA ARG A 66 2.22 3.11 19.12
C ARG A 66 2.63 1.70 18.70
N PHE A 67 2.46 1.33 17.43
CA PHE A 67 2.81 0.01 16.89
C PHE A 67 4.10 0.03 16.06
N GLN A 68 4.70 1.19 15.83
CA GLN A 68 5.91 1.33 15.01
C GLN A 68 7.17 0.70 15.65
N GLN A 69 7.17 0.33 16.92
CA GLN A 69 8.32 -0.33 17.55
C GLN A 69 8.12 -1.85 17.73
N ARG A 70 6.97 -2.39 17.30
CA ARG A 70 6.60 -3.79 17.47
C ARG A 70 7.15 -4.62 16.31
N SER A 71 8.08 -5.53 16.58
CA SER A 71 8.73 -6.37 15.58
C SER A 71 8.92 -7.79 16.10
N PHE A 72 9.27 -8.74 15.23
CA PHE A 72 9.58 -10.10 15.65
C PHE A 72 10.78 -10.19 16.61
N ALA A 73 11.64 -9.16 16.65
CA ALA A 73 12.79 -9.07 17.55
C ALA A 73 12.40 -8.55 18.95
N THR A 74 11.38 -7.69 19.05
CA THR A 74 10.91 -7.13 20.34
C THR A 74 9.80 -7.95 20.98
N PHE A 75 9.41 -9.07 20.38
CA PHE A 75 8.35 -9.96 20.86
C PHE A 75 8.83 -10.86 22.02
N GLN A 76 8.11 -10.83 23.14
CA GLN A 76 8.39 -11.71 24.29
C GLN A 76 7.79 -13.09 24.05
N VAL A 77 8.64 -14.12 24.08
CA VAL A 77 8.24 -15.51 23.80
C VAL A 77 7.85 -16.20 25.11
N THR A 78 6.65 -16.77 25.14
CA THR A 78 6.13 -17.64 26.19
C THR A 78 5.82 -19.03 25.59
N PRO A 79 5.70 -20.07 26.42
CA PRO A 79 5.30 -21.40 25.94
C PRO A 79 3.98 -21.39 25.17
N GLU A 80 2.99 -20.56 25.56
CA GLU A 80 1.70 -20.52 24.87
C GLU A 80 1.72 -19.78 23.53
N ASN A 81 2.67 -18.84 23.34
CA ASN A 81 2.69 -17.99 22.14
C ASN A 81 3.72 -18.44 21.09
N LYS A 82 4.57 -19.40 21.42
CA LYS A 82 5.65 -19.88 20.54
C LYS A 82 5.14 -20.40 19.20
N GLU A 83 4.08 -21.20 19.20
CA GLU A 83 3.48 -21.74 17.98
C GLU A 83 2.91 -20.62 17.09
N ALA A 84 2.24 -19.63 17.70
CA ALA A 84 1.71 -18.47 16.99
C ALA A 84 2.83 -17.63 16.37
N LEU A 85 3.93 -17.42 17.09
CA LEU A 85 5.12 -16.73 16.59
C LEU A 85 5.72 -17.44 15.36
N GLU A 86 5.87 -18.77 15.42
CA GLU A 86 6.42 -19.55 14.31
C GLU A 86 5.53 -19.47 13.06
N LYS A 87 4.20 -19.60 13.22
CA LYS A 87 3.25 -19.45 12.11
C LYS A 87 3.29 -18.05 11.51
N CYS A 88 3.34 -17.01 12.35
CA CYS A 88 3.44 -15.62 11.91
C CYS A 88 4.74 -15.34 11.16
N ARG A 89 5.88 -15.89 11.61
CA ARG A 89 7.17 -15.77 10.90
C ARG A 89 7.11 -16.44 9.53
N ARG A 90 6.63 -17.68 9.46
CA ARG A 90 6.48 -18.39 8.17
C ARG A 90 5.56 -17.63 7.20
N TYR A 91 4.47 -17.08 7.70
CA TYR A 91 3.57 -16.25 6.88
C TYR A 91 4.27 -14.96 6.40
N ALA A 92 4.97 -14.25 7.29
CA ALA A 92 5.75 -13.09 6.89
C ALA A 92 6.84 -13.44 5.85
N ASP A 93 7.44 -14.62 5.97
CA ASP A 93 8.44 -15.13 5.04
C ASP A 93 7.86 -15.43 3.65
N SER A 94 6.61 -15.88 3.57
CA SER A 94 5.91 -16.16 2.31
C SER A 94 5.20 -14.95 1.68
N LEU A 95 5.25 -13.76 2.30
CA LEU A 95 4.63 -12.56 1.74
C LEU A 95 5.29 -12.13 0.42
N SER A 96 4.44 -11.87 -0.56
CA SER A 96 4.78 -11.41 -1.92
C SER A 96 3.63 -10.57 -2.47
N LEU A 97 3.85 -9.90 -3.60
CA LEU A 97 2.78 -9.15 -4.31
C LEU A 97 1.64 -10.07 -4.81
N SER A 98 1.90 -11.37 -4.97
CA SER A 98 0.91 -12.38 -5.39
C SER A 98 0.22 -13.09 -4.24
N THR A 99 0.54 -12.76 -2.98
CA THR A 99 -0.05 -13.44 -1.82
C THR A 99 -1.53 -13.08 -1.69
N THR A 100 -2.40 -14.09 -1.76
CA THR A 100 -3.86 -13.93 -1.62
C THR A 100 -4.40 -14.53 -0.32
N GLN A 101 -3.62 -15.38 0.34
CA GLN A 101 -4.01 -15.99 1.61
C GLN A 101 -3.83 -15.00 2.75
N GLY A 102 -4.81 -14.94 3.66
CA GLY A 102 -4.75 -14.15 4.88
C GLY A 102 -4.42 -15.00 6.11
N LEU A 103 -4.04 -14.34 7.21
CA LEU A 103 -3.79 -14.96 8.51
C LEU A 103 -4.72 -14.35 9.57
N MET A 104 -5.45 -15.19 10.30
CA MET A 104 -6.31 -14.76 11.39
C MET A 104 -5.72 -15.17 12.74
N LEU A 105 -5.53 -14.20 13.64
CA LEU A 105 -5.04 -14.44 15.01
C LEU A 105 -6.21 -14.38 15.99
N ILE A 106 -6.43 -15.48 16.72
CA ILE A 106 -7.53 -15.64 17.69
C ILE A 106 -6.95 -16.11 19.02
N GLY A 107 -7.45 -15.57 20.13
CA GLY A 107 -7.08 -16.00 21.47
C GLY A 107 -7.31 -14.95 22.56
N PRO A 108 -7.07 -15.29 23.84
CA PRO A 108 -7.30 -14.41 24.98
C PRO A 108 -6.53 -13.08 24.90
N PRO A 109 -6.98 -11.99 25.55
CA PRO A 109 -6.19 -10.76 25.65
C PRO A 109 -4.81 -11.02 26.26
N GLY A 110 -3.81 -10.21 25.90
CA GLY A 110 -2.45 -10.35 26.43
C GLY A 110 -1.55 -11.36 25.70
N THR A 111 -2.07 -12.21 24.80
CA THR A 111 -1.26 -13.20 24.06
C THR A 111 -0.41 -12.64 22.90
N GLY A 112 -0.33 -11.31 22.76
CA GLY A 112 0.55 -10.67 21.79
C GLY A 112 0.04 -10.64 20.33
N LYS A 113 -1.23 -10.95 20.06
CA LYS A 113 -1.84 -10.92 18.71
C LYS A 113 -1.60 -9.61 17.95
N THR A 114 -1.87 -8.46 18.58
CA THR A 114 -1.66 -7.13 17.97
C THR A 114 -0.18 -6.87 17.69
N HIS A 115 0.71 -7.38 18.55
CA HIS A 115 2.15 -7.28 18.35
C HIS A 115 2.57 -8.10 17.11
N LEU A 116 2.15 -9.37 17.04
CA LEU A 116 2.48 -10.25 15.92
C LEU A 116 1.96 -9.69 14.59
N ALA A 117 0.73 -9.15 14.58
CA ALA A 117 0.19 -8.50 13.38
C ALA A 117 0.99 -7.26 12.95
N ALA A 118 1.42 -6.41 13.90
CA ALA A 118 2.30 -5.29 13.60
C ALA A 118 3.69 -5.76 13.09
N ALA A 119 4.22 -6.84 13.64
CA ALA A 119 5.49 -7.43 13.20
C ALA A 119 5.41 -7.97 11.76
N ILE A 120 4.30 -8.62 11.38
CA ILE A 120 4.07 -9.06 10.00
C ILE A 120 3.97 -7.85 9.07
N ALA A 121 3.24 -6.80 9.45
CA ALA A 121 3.12 -5.59 8.63
C ALA A 121 4.48 -4.91 8.39
N ARG A 122 5.38 -4.93 9.38
CA ARG A 122 6.77 -4.47 9.18
C ARG A 122 7.56 -5.37 8.23
N ALA A 123 7.46 -6.69 8.37
CA ALA A 123 8.13 -7.61 7.46
C ALA A 123 7.66 -7.43 6.01
N ALA A 124 6.38 -7.09 5.80
CA ALA A 124 5.85 -6.74 4.49
C ALA A 124 6.55 -5.50 3.90
N LEU A 125 6.76 -4.46 4.71
CA LEU A 125 7.51 -3.25 4.30
C LEU A 125 8.94 -3.55 3.89
N GLU A 126 9.64 -4.34 4.70
CA GLU A 126 11.03 -4.72 4.40
C GLU A 126 11.13 -5.44 3.05
N LYS A 127 10.06 -6.14 2.65
CA LYS A 127 9.91 -6.81 1.36
C LYS A 127 9.31 -5.95 0.25
N ARG A 128 9.03 -4.66 0.52
CA ARG A 128 8.32 -3.75 -0.40
C ARG A 128 6.97 -4.31 -0.88
N VAL A 129 6.31 -5.08 -0.02
CA VAL A 129 4.95 -5.56 -0.22
C VAL A 129 4.02 -4.55 0.46
N PRO A 130 3.09 -3.90 -0.27
CA PRO A 130 2.18 -2.93 0.31
C PRO A 130 1.31 -3.59 1.38
N ALA A 131 1.24 -3.00 2.57
CA ALA A 131 0.50 -3.54 3.70
C ALA A 131 -0.18 -2.43 4.50
N ALA A 132 -1.41 -2.68 4.95
CA ALA A 132 -2.11 -1.82 5.88
C ALA A 132 -2.32 -2.55 7.21
N PHE A 133 -2.14 -1.84 8.32
CA PHE A 133 -2.50 -2.32 9.64
C PHE A 133 -3.71 -1.53 10.13
N VAL A 134 -4.85 -2.17 10.23
CA VAL A 134 -6.09 -1.45 10.55
C VAL A 134 -6.68 -1.96 11.85
N VAL A 135 -7.02 -1.03 12.74
CA VAL A 135 -7.84 -1.30 13.92
C VAL A 135 -9.30 -1.12 13.50
N VAL A 136 -10.03 -2.22 13.39
CA VAL A 136 -11.39 -2.24 12.82
C VAL A 136 -12.33 -1.22 13.48
N PRO A 137 -12.39 -1.08 14.83
CA PRO A 137 -13.22 -0.03 15.45
C PRO A 137 -12.90 1.39 14.96
N ASN A 138 -11.62 1.75 14.89
CA ASN A 138 -11.19 3.07 14.43
C ASN A 138 -11.57 3.31 12.96
N LEU A 139 -11.36 2.30 12.12
CA LEU A 139 -11.76 2.38 10.71
C LEU A 139 -13.27 2.60 10.56
N LEU A 140 -14.08 1.87 11.33
CA LEU A 140 -15.53 2.02 11.28
C LEU A 140 -15.96 3.41 11.76
N ASP A 141 -15.29 3.97 12.76
CA ASP A 141 -15.57 5.32 13.24
C ASP A 141 -15.16 6.40 12.22
N GLU A 142 -14.01 6.23 11.54
CA GLU A 142 -13.59 7.10 10.43
C GLU A 142 -14.56 7.03 9.26
N LEU A 143 -14.96 5.83 8.84
CA LEU A 143 -15.97 5.62 7.78
C LEU A 143 -17.30 6.28 8.14
N ARG A 144 -17.77 6.11 9.38
CA ARG A 144 -19.02 6.75 9.86
C ARG A 144 -18.95 8.27 9.86
N ARG A 145 -17.77 8.85 10.08
CA ARG A 145 -17.57 10.32 10.01
C ARG A 145 -17.56 10.78 8.56
N ALA A 146 -16.85 10.09 7.68
CA ALA A 146 -16.75 10.44 6.27
C ALA A 146 -18.12 10.38 5.55
N VAL A 147 -18.95 9.37 5.86
CA VAL A 147 -20.34 9.28 5.35
C VAL A 147 -21.20 10.49 5.77
N LYS A 148 -20.84 11.19 6.86
CA LYS A 148 -21.57 12.38 7.32
C LYS A 148 -21.04 13.68 6.70
N SER A 149 -19.84 13.69 6.10
CA SER A 149 -19.18 14.92 5.64
C SER A 149 -19.18 15.12 4.12
N ASP A 150 -19.07 14.08 3.29
CA ASP A 150 -19.33 14.09 1.82
C ASP A 150 -19.05 12.68 1.24
N GLU A 151 -19.62 12.29 0.09
CA GLU A 151 -19.38 10.95 -0.51
C GLU A 151 -17.92 10.75 -0.99
N ASN A 152 -17.25 11.83 -1.43
CA ASN A 152 -15.89 11.78 -1.99
C ASN A 152 -14.81 11.32 -0.98
N ASP A 153 -14.98 11.60 0.31
CA ASP A 153 -14.02 11.23 1.36
C ASP A 153 -14.01 9.71 1.62
N VAL A 154 -15.18 9.08 1.49
CA VAL A 154 -15.35 7.64 1.70
C VAL A 154 -14.64 6.85 0.60
N GLU A 155 -14.82 7.28 -0.66
CA GLU A 155 -14.22 6.60 -1.80
C GLU A 155 -12.70 6.71 -1.80
N TYR A 156 -12.15 7.86 -1.40
CA TYR A 156 -10.71 8.03 -1.20
C TYR A 156 -10.16 7.06 -0.14
N MET A 157 -10.78 6.97 1.05
CA MET A 157 -10.33 6.05 2.10
C MET A 157 -10.43 4.58 1.70
N LEU A 158 -11.54 4.17 1.06
CA LEU A 158 -11.71 2.79 0.58
C LEU A 158 -10.72 2.45 -0.54
N SER A 159 -10.38 3.41 -1.40
CA SER A 159 -9.37 3.22 -2.44
C SER A 159 -7.97 3.01 -1.83
N ALA A 160 -7.63 3.73 -0.77
CA ALA A 160 -6.36 3.57 -0.06
C ALA A 160 -6.24 2.17 0.57
N LEU A 161 -7.34 1.64 1.11
CA LEU A 161 -7.38 0.28 1.66
C LEU A 161 -7.38 -0.81 0.59
N ARG A 162 -8.03 -0.60 -0.57
CA ARG A 162 -7.97 -1.56 -1.69
C ARG A 162 -6.60 -1.63 -2.36
N ASN A 163 -5.88 -0.50 -2.37
CA ASN A 163 -4.56 -0.39 -2.99
C ASN A 163 -3.41 -0.76 -2.03
N ALA A 164 -3.69 -0.84 -0.73
CA ALA A 164 -2.84 -1.61 0.18
C ALA A 164 -2.97 -3.09 -0.23
N GLY A 165 -1.85 -3.78 -0.40
CA GLY A 165 -1.75 -5.14 -0.93
C GLY A 165 -2.36 -6.18 0.03
N PRO A 166 -1.77 -7.38 0.19
CA PRO A 166 -2.41 -8.46 0.95
C PRO A 166 -2.93 -7.96 2.30
N ASN A 167 -4.25 -7.91 2.42
CA ASN A 167 -4.96 -7.30 3.54
C ASN A 167 -4.61 -8.06 4.83
N ILE A 168 -3.70 -7.51 5.64
CA ILE A 168 -3.42 -8.03 6.97
C ILE A 168 -4.55 -7.58 7.88
N VAL A 169 -5.65 -8.34 7.87
CA VAL A 169 -6.78 -8.12 8.78
C VAL A 169 -6.48 -8.83 10.09
N ALA A 170 -6.17 -8.07 11.14
CA ALA A 170 -5.89 -8.63 12.45
C ALA A 170 -6.90 -8.21 13.53
N CYS A 171 -7.29 -9.22 14.29
CA CYS A 171 -7.92 -9.21 15.62
C CYS A 171 -9.45 -9.13 15.66
N LYS A 172 -10.08 -10.31 15.81
CA LYS A 172 -11.39 -10.42 16.47
C LYS A 172 -11.14 -10.55 17.98
N GLN A 173 -11.67 -9.61 18.76
CA GLN A 173 -11.84 -9.79 20.20
C GLN A 173 -12.99 -10.79 20.39
N ALA A 174 -12.76 -11.84 21.18
CA ALA A 174 -13.84 -12.56 21.85
C ALA A 174 -13.96 -11.96 23.25
#